data_AF-A0A5M3WDJ5-F1
#
_entry.id   AF-A0A5M3WDJ5-F1
#
_cell.length_a   1.000
_cell.length_b   1.000
_cell.length_c   1.000
_cell.angle_alpha   90.00
_cell.angle_beta   90.00
_cell.angle_gamma   90.00
#
_symmetry.space_group_name_H-M   'P 1'
#
loop_
_entity.id
_entity.type
_entity.pdbx_description
1 polymer ?
#
loop_
_entity_poly.entity_id
_entity_poly.type
_entity_poly.pdbx_seq_one_letter_code
_entity_poly.pdbx_strand_id
1 'polypeptide(L)'
;MTGPLLRVPAEDHRTLCTHDLTGLHTWGGARAMVGTNPLAPGDAVDSAGVRATDAAAAVDGAISPFGGPKGYALGLMIEVLVATLTRTALGDDVRGTLDPTDPPTKGDVFIAMDPRAPGHDRVWEPGARACATRQPTLSTPSRSRR
;
A
#
# COMPACT_ATOMS: atom_id res chain seq x y z
N MET A 1 2.51 8.02 -3.49
CA MET A 1 1.68 6.81 -3.45
C MET A 1 0.89 6.82 -2.14
N THR A 2 -0.43 7.03 -2.21
CA THR A 2 -1.33 6.73 -1.10
C THR A 2 -1.76 5.28 -1.30
N GLY A 3 -1.35 4.37 -0.42
CA GLY A 3 -1.76 2.97 -0.54
C GLY A 3 -3.27 2.80 -0.41
N PRO A 4 -3.85 1.68 -0.89
CA PRO A 4 -5.26 1.40 -0.70
C PRO A 4 -5.60 1.34 0.79
N LEU A 5 -6.66 2.05 1.19
CA LEU A 5 -7.21 2.02 2.54
C LEU A 5 -8.38 1.04 2.56
N LEU A 6 -8.20 -0.10 3.23
CA LEU A 6 -9.27 -1.05 3.46
C LEU A 6 -9.81 -0.87 4.88
N ARG A 7 -11.13 -0.68 4.97
CA ARG A 7 -11.85 -0.52 6.23
C ARG A 7 -12.92 -1.61 6.32
N VAL A 8 -12.83 -2.47 7.34
CA VAL A 8 -13.82 -3.53 7.59
C VAL A 8 -14.44 -3.32 8.98
N PRO A 9 -15.78 -3.25 9.11
CA PRO A 9 -16.43 -3.19 10.41
C PRO A 9 -16.25 -4.51 11.16
N ALA A 10 -15.66 -4.53 12.36
CA ALA A 10 -15.63 -5.73 13.20
C ALA A 10 -16.76 -5.70 14.25
N GLU A 11 -17.14 -6.87 14.76
CA GLU A 11 -18.26 -7.06 15.71
C GLU A 11 -18.13 -6.25 17.01
N ASP A 12 -16.90 -5.92 17.43
CA ASP A 12 -16.59 -5.22 18.69
C ASP A 12 -16.68 -3.68 18.61
N HIS A 13 -17.44 -3.12 17.65
CA HIS A 13 -17.41 -1.68 17.27
C HIS A 13 -16.02 -1.14 16.89
N ARG A 14 -15.02 -2.01 16.80
CA ARG A 14 -13.68 -1.68 16.34
C ARG A 14 -13.63 -1.83 14.84
N THR A 15 -13.29 -0.75 14.16
CA THR A 15 -13.04 -0.84 12.74
C THR A 15 -11.62 -1.34 12.50
N LEU A 16 -11.48 -2.46 11.77
CA LEU A 16 -10.18 -2.91 11.28
C LEU A 16 -9.79 -2.03 10.08
N CYS A 17 -8.71 -1.26 10.23
CA CYS A 17 -8.16 -0.43 9.18
C CYS A 17 -6.76 -0.95 8.83
N THR A 18 -6.54 -1.33 7.58
CA THR A 18 -5.21 -1.61 7.04
C THR A 18 -4.84 -0.52 6.03
N HIS A 19 -3.60 -0.05 6.10
CA HIS A 19 -3.03 0.97 5.21
C HIS A 19 -1.68 0.47 4.68
N ASP A 20 -1.33 0.92 3.47
CA ASP A 20 -0.07 0.66 2.76
C ASP A 20 0.19 -0.82 2.38
N LEU A 21 0.00 -1.14 1.09
CA LEU A 21 0.08 -2.51 0.58
C LEU A 21 1.15 -2.76 -0.50
N THR A 22 1.71 -1.71 -1.11
CA THR A 22 2.48 -1.85 -2.35
C THR A 22 3.99 -1.62 -2.24
N GLY A 23 4.49 -1.00 -1.16
CA GLY A 23 5.94 -0.77 -0.95
C GLY A 23 6.40 -1.16 0.45
N LEU A 24 7.68 -1.55 0.59
CA LEU A 24 8.30 -1.78 1.91
C LEU A 24 8.40 -0.49 2.74
N HIS A 25 8.58 0.64 2.05
CA HIS A 25 8.59 1.98 2.62
C HIS A 25 7.85 2.95 1.67
N THR A 26 7.25 4.01 2.22
CA THR A 26 6.69 5.09 1.40
C THR A 26 7.81 5.94 0.80
N TRP A 27 7.67 6.35 -0.46
CA TRP A 27 8.70 7.11 -1.18
C TRP A 27 9.06 8.44 -0.51
N GLY A 28 8.09 9.10 0.14
CA GLY A 28 8.35 10.28 0.98
C GLY A 28 9.20 9.97 2.23
N GLY A 29 9.08 8.76 2.78
CA GLY A 29 9.92 8.28 3.89
C GLY A 29 11.37 8.08 3.47
N ALA A 30 11.62 7.54 2.26
CA ALA A 30 12.97 7.38 1.73
C ALA A 30 13.68 8.74 1.54
N ARG A 31 13.01 9.74 0.94
CA ARG A 31 13.53 11.12 0.85
C ARG A 31 13.81 11.74 2.22
N ALA A 32 12.96 11.49 3.22
CA ALA A 32 13.18 11.98 4.59
C ALA A 32 14.35 11.29 5.31
N MET A 33 14.74 10.08 4.88
CA MET A 33 15.84 9.31 5.47
C MET A 33 17.22 9.67 4.90
N VAL A 34 17.29 10.51 3.87
CA VAL A 34 18.55 10.98 3.28
C VAL A 34 19.39 11.66 4.35
N GLY A 35 20.58 11.10 4.62
CA GLY A 35 21.52 11.62 5.62
C GLY A 35 21.21 11.28 7.08
N THR A 36 20.18 10.47 7.38
CA THR A 36 19.84 10.10 8.76
C THR A 36 20.06 8.62 9.06
N ASN A 37 19.53 7.71 8.25
CA ASN A 37 19.57 6.28 8.54
C ASN A 37 19.79 5.43 7.28
N PRO A 38 20.58 4.34 7.34
CA PRO A 38 20.67 3.40 6.23
C PRO A 38 19.33 2.71 5.98
N LEU A 39 19.08 2.34 4.72
CA LEU A 39 17.91 1.54 4.31
C LEU A 39 18.11 0.08 4.70
N ALA A 40 17.01 -0.66 4.93
CA ALA A 40 17.17 -2.08 5.14
C ALA A 40 17.56 -2.77 3.82
N PRO A 41 18.36 -3.85 3.87
CA PRO A 41 18.84 -4.51 2.66
C PRO A 41 17.69 -5.03 1.79
N GLY A 42 17.57 -4.51 0.56
CA GLY A 42 16.57 -4.93 -0.42
C GLY A 42 15.33 -4.06 -0.53
N ASP A 43 15.28 -2.94 0.19
CA ASP A 43 14.16 -2.00 0.17
C ASP A 43 14.13 -1.13 -1.09
N ALA A 44 15.30 -0.87 -1.68
CA ALA A 44 15.44 -0.03 -2.86
C ALA A 44 16.64 -0.43 -3.72
N VAL A 45 16.62 0.06 -4.95
CA VAL A 45 17.73 0.02 -5.90
C VAL A 45 18.07 1.44 -6.34
N ASP A 46 19.31 1.66 -6.75
CA ASP A 46 19.76 2.92 -7.35
C ASP A 46 19.35 3.02 -8.83
N SER A 47 19.79 4.10 -9.49
CA SER A 47 19.53 4.34 -10.92
C SER A 47 20.16 3.29 -11.86
N ALA A 48 21.16 2.54 -11.41
CA ALA A 48 21.76 1.43 -12.15
C ALA A 48 21.06 0.08 -11.87
N GLY A 49 20.03 0.07 -11.00
CA GLY A 49 19.33 -1.14 -10.58
C GLY A 49 20.10 -1.98 -9.56
N VAL A 50 21.18 -1.44 -8.98
CA VAL A 50 21.95 -2.10 -7.92
C VAL A 50 21.30 -1.82 -6.58
N ARG A 51 21.32 -2.79 -5.66
CA ARG A 51 20.71 -2.62 -4.33
C ARG A 51 21.30 -1.40 -3.61
N ALA A 52 20.44 -0.44 -3.27
CA ALA A 52 20.84 0.74 -2.53
C ALA A 52 21.06 0.39 -1.06
N THR A 53 22.18 0.86 -0.51
CA THR A 53 22.53 0.68 0.92
C THR A 53 22.25 1.92 1.76
N ASP A 54 22.08 3.07 1.12
CA ASP A 54 21.71 4.33 1.75
C ASP A 54 20.52 4.98 1.03
N ALA A 55 19.82 5.84 1.76
CA ALA A 55 18.64 6.51 1.25
C ALA A 55 18.97 7.50 0.11
N ALA A 56 20.21 8.02 0.05
CA ALA A 56 20.62 8.99 -0.97
C ALA A 56 20.71 8.32 -2.36
N ALA A 57 21.32 7.14 -2.43
CA ALA A 57 21.42 6.32 -3.64
C ALA A 57 20.04 5.86 -4.14
N ALA A 58 19.07 5.71 -3.24
CA ALA A 58 17.70 5.31 -3.58
C ALA A 58 16.83 6.44 -4.12
N VAL A 59 17.21 7.72 -3.94
CA VAL A 59 16.39 8.86 -4.38
C VAL A 59 16.21 8.87 -5.90
N ASP A 60 17.26 8.58 -6.65
CA ASP A 60 17.20 8.57 -8.12
C ASP A 60 16.91 7.18 -8.69
N GLY A 61 16.58 6.22 -7.82
CA GLY A 61 16.31 4.84 -8.17
C GLY A 61 14.86 4.43 -7.96
N ALA A 62 14.64 3.20 -7.50
CA ALA A 62 13.31 2.62 -7.34
C ALA A 62 13.16 1.87 -6.01
N ILE A 63 11.95 1.93 -5.43
CA ILE A 63 11.60 1.16 -4.23
C ILE A 63 11.17 -0.25 -4.63
N SER A 64 11.66 -1.23 -3.88
CA SER A 64 11.34 -2.64 -4.07
C SER A 64 9.90 -2.93 -3.63
N PRO A 65 9.10 -3.64 -4.45
CA PRO A 65 7.73 -3.98 -4.13
C PRO A 65 7.65 -5.01 -3.00
N PHE A 66 6.64 -4.87 -2.14
CA PHE A 66 6.44 -5.82 -1.04
C PHE A 66 6.13 -7.23 -1.56
N GLY A 67 6.91 -8.23 -1.14
CA GLY A 67 6.72 -9.60 -1.59
C GLY A 67 7.23 -9.87 -3.02
N GLY A 68 8.16 -9.04 -3.51
CA GLY A 68 8.89 -9.27 -4.76
C GLY A 68 7.97 -9.31 -5.99
N PRO A 69 8.12 -10.29 -6.90
CA PRO A 69 7.34 -10.35 -8.15
C PRO A 69 5.82 -10.33 -7.96
N LYS A 70 5.32 -10.89 -6.85
CA LYS A 70 3.89 -10.89 -6.54
C LYS A 70 3.38 -9.51 -6.14
N GLY A 71 4.16 -8.78 -5.35
CA GLY A 71 3.89 -7.38 -5.02
C GLY A 71 3.91 -6.49 -6.24
N TYR A 72 4.90 -6.71 -7.12
CA TYR A 72 5.00 -5.99 -8.38
C TYR A 72 3.77 -6.21 -9.26
N ALA A 73 3.37 -7.46 -9.46
CA ALA A 73 2.18 -7.81 -10.24
C ALA A 73 0.91 -7.20 -9.63
N LEU A 74 0.77 -7.23 -8.30
CA LEU A 74 -0.36 -6.63 -7.59
C LEU A 74 -0.38 -5.11 -7.76
N GLY A 75 0.77 -4.44 -7.60
CA GLY A 75 0.92 -3.01 -7.79
C GLY A 75 0.53 -2.57 -9.21
N LEU A 76 1.04 -3.27 -10.23
CA LEU A 76 0.69 -3.00 -11.63
C LEU A 76 -0.79 -3.22 -11.91
N MET A 77 -1.38 -4.30 -11.39
CA MET A 77 -2.81 -4.56 -11.58
C MET A 77 -3.67 -3.43 -10.99
N ILE A 78 -3.34 -2.95 -9.80
CA ILE A 78 -4.05 -1.83 -9.16
C ILE A 78 -3.87 -0.54 -9.97
N GLU A 79 -2.64 -0.23 -10.40
CA GLU A 79 -2.32 0.96 -11.19
C GLU A 79 -3.11 0.99 -12.51
N VAL A 80 -3.11 -0.12 -13.26
CA VAL A 80 -3.89 -0.24 -14.50
C VAL A 80 -5.38 -0.12 -14.25
N LEU A 81 -5.91 -0.74 -13.19
CA LEU A 81 -7.32 -0.64 -12.83
C LEU A 81 -7.73 0.80 -12.52
N VAL A 82 -6.93 1.51 -11.71
CA VAL A 82 -7.21 2.90 -11.34
C VAL A 82 -7.12 3.82 -12.54
N ALA A 83 -6.03 3.74 -13.30
CA ALA A 83 -5.81 4.62 -14.46
C ALA A 83 -6.89 4.43 -15.54
N THR A 84 -7.33 3.19 -15.79
CA THR A 84 -8.39 2.91 -16.77
C THR A 84 -9.77 3.40 -16.32
N LEU A 85 -10.12 3.23 -15.05
CA LEU A 85 -11.42 3.67 -14.52
C LEU A 85 -11.52 5.20 -14.39
N THR A 86 -10.42 5.85 -14.00
CA THR A 86 -10.38 7.30 -13.76
C THR A 86 -9.92 8.10 -14.99
N ARG A 87 -9.43 7.43 -16.04
CA ARG A 87 -8.83 8.03 -17.24
C ARG A 87 -7.65 8.96 -16.92
N THR A 88 -6.78 8.52 -16.02
CA THR A 88 -5.61 9.28 -15.55
C THR A 88 -4.31 8.75 -16.15
N ALA A 89 -3.20 9.43 -15.85
CA ALA A 89 -1.87 9.02 -16.28
C ALA A 89 -1.44 7.67 -15.66
N LEU A 90 -0.46 7.00 -16.29
CA LEU A 90 0.07 5.70 -15.90
C LEU A 90 1.60 5.77 -15.83
N GLY A 91 2.20 5.19 -14.78
CA GLY A 91 3.66 5.08 -14.70
C GLY A 91 4.38 6.42 -14.68
N ASP A 92 5.37 6.60 -15.56
CA ASP A 92 6.23 7.80 -15.61
C ASP A 92 5.50 9.08 -16.04
N ASP A 93 4.28 8.97 -16.57
CA ASP A 93 3.43 10.12 -16.90
C ASP A 93 2.70 10.71 -15.67
N VAL A 94 2.80 10.07 -14.51
CA VAL A 94 2.20 10.55 -13.25
C VAL A 94 3.04 11.68 -12.65
N ARG A 95 2.46 12.89 -12.58
CA ARG A 95 3.10 14.12 -12.09
C ARG A 95 2.35 14.72 -10.90
N GLY A 96 2.92 15.77 -10.32
CA GLY A 96 2.26 16.63 -9.32
C GLY A 96 2.03 16.00 -7.94
N THR A 97 2.52 14.79 -7.70
CA THR A 97 2.33 14.09 -6.40
C THR A 97 3.49 14.31 -5.44
N LEU A 98 4.73 14.26 -5.94
CA LEU A 98 5.94 14.51 -5.15
C LEU A 98 6.50 15.91 -5.39
N ASP A 99 6.18 16.50 -6.54
CA ASP A 99 6.64 17.82 -6.94
C ASP A 99 5.43 18.77 -7.01
N PRO A 100 5.49 19.96 -6.38
CA PRO A 100 4.37 20.89 -6.32
C PRO A 100 4.20 21.75 -7.59
N THR A 101 5.06 21.55 -8.60
CA THR A 101 5.13 22.39 -9.80
C THR A 101 4.03 22.10 -10.81
N ASP A 102 3.60 20.84 -10.87
CA ASP A 102 2.61 20.36 -11.82
C ASP A 102 1.33 19.94 -11.10
N PRO A 103 0.15 20.07 -11.73
CA PRO A 103 -1.08 19.52 -11.17
C PRO A 103 -0.98 17.98 -11.05
N PRO A 104 -1.53 17.37 -9.99
CA PRO A 104 -1.54 15.92 -9.83
C PRO A 104 -2.30 15.24 -10.98
N THR A 105 -1.65 14.26 -11.64
CA THR A 105 -2.26 13.51 -12.75
C THR A 105 -2.66 12.08 -12.39
N LYS A 106 -2.59 11.70 -11.10
CA LYS A 106 -2.99 10.39 -10.59
C LYS A 106 -4.52 10.28 -10.43
N GLY A 107 -5.02 9.06 -10.44
CA GLY A 107 -6.40 8.72 -10.10
C GLY A 107 -6.51 8.05 -8.73
N ASP A 108 -7.72 8.09 -8.16
CA ASP A 108 -8.08 7.36 -6.94
C ASP A 108 -9.41 6.63 -7.17
N VAL A 109 -9.52 5.38 -6.69
CA VAL A 109 -10.74 4.56 -6.78
C VAL A 109 -11.20 4.18 -5.37
N PHE A 110 -12.48 4.36 -5.10
CA PHE A 110 -13.12 3.95 -3.85
C PHE A 110 -14.10 2.81 -4.10
N ILE A 111 -13.93 1.70 -3.37
CA ILE A 111 -14.82 0.54 -3.43
C ILE A 111 -15.56 0.42 -2.10
N ALA A 112 -16.89 0.53 -2.15
CA ALA A 112 -17.76 0.32 -0.99
C ALA A 112 -18.60 -0.93 -1.20
N MET A 113 -18.67 -1.78 -0.17
CA MET A 113 -19.46 -3.01 -0.17
C MET A 113 -20.30 -3.06 1.10
N ASP A 114 -21.60 -3.37 0.96
CA ASP A 114 -22.48 -3.61 2.11
C ASP A 114 -22.37 -5.08 2.53
N PRO A 115 -21.81 -5.39 3.73
CA PRO A 115 -21.68 -6.76 4.19
C PRO A 115 -23.03 -7.42 4.55
N ARG A 116 -24.13 -6.67 4.54
CA ARG A 116 -25.49 -7.15 4.82
C ARG A 116 -26.34 -7.30 3.56
N ALA A 117 -25.76 -7.07 2.38
CA ALA A 117 -26.45 -7.28 1.12
C ALA A 117 -26.94 -8.75 1.00
N PRO A 118 -28.12 -8.99 0.40
CA PRO A 118 -28.66 -10.35 0.25
C PRO A 118 -27.67 -11.30 -0.44
N GLY A 119 -27.42 -12.48 0.15
CA GLY A 119 -26.47 -13.48 -0.36
C GLY A 119 -25.08 -13.46 0.28
N HIS A 120 -24.80 -12.52 1.19
CA HIS A 120 -23.53 -12.44 1.94
C HIS A 120 -23.62 -13.00 3.39
N ASP A 121 -24.78 -13.54 3.77
CA ASP A 121 -25.13 -14.12 5.07
C ASP A 121 -24.29 -15.35 5.47
N ARG A 122 -23.71 -16.06 4.50
CA ARG A 122 -22.91 -17.28 4.74
C ARG A 122 -21.43 -17.04 5.04
N VAL A 123 -20.89 -15.87 4.70
CA VAL A 123 -19.44 -15.58 4.77
C VAL A 123 -19.08 -14.84 6.06
N TRP A 124 -20.00 -14.03 6.57
CA TRP A 124 -19.71 -13.07 7.64
C TRP A 124 -19.49 -13.72 9.02
N GLU A 125 -20.38 -14.61 9.47
CA GLU A 125 -20.32 -15.14 10.84
C GLU A 125 -19.25 -16.24 11.08
N PRO A 126 -18.98 -17.19 10.15
CA PRO A 126 -17.99 -18.23 10.40
C PRO A 126 -16.53 -17.80 10.11
N GLY A 127 -16.32 -16.91 9.13
CA GLY A 127 -14.98 -16.58 8.60
C GLY A 127 -14.15 -15.64 9.48
N ALA A 128 -14.78 -14.62 10.08
CA ALA A 128 -14.11 -13.66 10.96
C ALA A 128 -13.59 -14.32 12.25
N ARG A 129 -14.36 -15.27 12.81
CA ARG A 129 -13.98 -16.04 14.01
C ARG A 129 -12.82 -16.99 13.74
N ALA A 130 -12.77 -17.63 12.56
CA ALA A 130 -11.76 -18.63 12.23
C ALA A 130 -10.34 -18.04 12.08
N CYS A 131 -10.22 -16.81 11.58
CA CYS A 131 -8.92 -16.15 11.41
C CYS A 131 -8.38 -15.58 12.74
N ALA A 132 -9.25 -14.99 13.57
CA ALA A 132 -8.86 -14.39 14.85
C ALA A 132 -8.49 -15.42 15.94
N THR A 133 -9.08 -16.63 15.90
CA THR A 133 -8.87 -17.66 16.95
C THR A 133 -7.72 -18.62 16.67
N ARG A 134 -7.24 -18.75 15.42
CA ARG A 134 -6.18 -19.72 15.07
C ARG A 134 -4.75 -19.25 15.33
N GLN A 135 -4.49 -17.96 15.54
CA GLN A 135 -3.13 -17.45 15.77
C GLN A 135 -3.10 -16.37 16.85
N PRO A 136 -2.99 -16.74 18.14
CA PRO A 136 -3.01 -15.79 19.26
C PRO A 136 -1.80 -14.83 19.29
N THR A 137 -0.80 -15.02 18.43
CA THR A 137 0.41 -14.19 18.33
C THR A 137 0.30 -13.08 17.28
N LEU A 138 -0.74 -13.07 16.43
CA LEU A 138 -0.89 -12.04 15.41
C LEU A 138 -1.51 -10.78 16.02
N SER A 139 -0.74 -9.70 16.04
CA SER A 139 -1.26 -8.37 16.38
C SER A 139 -2.31 -7.95 15.35
N THR A 140 -3.52 -7.64 15.80
CA THR A 140 -4.51 -7.01 14.93
C THR A 140 -4.04 -5.61 14.50
N PRO A 141 -4.24 -5.21 13.24
CA PRO A 141 -3.78 -3.92 12.71
C PRO A 141 -4.24 -2.69 13.52
N SER A 142 -5.32 -2.80 14.30
CA SER A 142 -5.89 -1.71 15.09
C SER A 142 -5.21 -1.48 16.46
N ARG A 143 -4.22 -2.27 16.87
CA ARG A 143 -3.67 -2.23 18.25
C ARG A 143 -2.66 -1.10 18.50
N SER A 144 -2.20 -0.39 17.47
CA SER A 144 -1.11 0.61 17.57
C SER A 144 -1.55 2.09 17.58
N ARG A 145 -2.85 2.40 17.56
CA ARG A 145 -3.35 3.78 17.69
C ARG A 145 -4.07 3.96 19.04
N ARG A 146 -3.28 4.17 20.10
CA ARG A 146 -3.67 4.86 21.32
C ARG A 146 -2.74 6.04 21.52
#